data_AF-A0A4S3PP01-F1
#
_entry.id   AF-A0A4S3PP01-F1
#
_cell.length_a   1.000
_cell.length_b   1.000
_cell.length_c   1.000
_cell.angle_alpha   90.00
_cell.angle_beta   90.00
_cell.angle_gamma   90.00
#
_symmetry.space_group_name_H-M   'P 1'
#
loop_
_entity.id
_entity.type
_entity.pdbx_description
1 polymer ?
#
loop_
_entity_poly.entity_id
_entity_poly.type
_entity_poly.pdbx_seq_one_letter_code
_entity_poly.pdbx_strand_id
1 'polypeptide(L)'
;MSIFRNVVYSIISIGLMGWAFSTMYYAHLDFANIVKTNQEPPWTVEINMLPAFITILVGIIFTATILPKLKKKRKSWKSAFLLPVEFEEGDEREKELTGKACRASYISMWYTFPIITALFFVYPFISDSVPYYPILLLLLYPLIQIIVYFISWKRNY
;
A
#
# COMPACT_ATOMS: atom_id res chain seq x y z
N MET A 1 20.48 3.87 4.07
CA MET A 1 19.34 4.80 4.24
C MET A 1 18.69 4.47 5.57
N SER A 2 18.08 5.41 6.30
CA SER A 2 17.40 5.04 7.55
C SER A 2 16.16 4.20 7.23
N ILE A 3 16.13 2.97 7.75
CA ILE A 3 15.02 2.04 7.55
C ILE A 3 13.70 2.59 8.10
N PHE A 4 13.77 3.34 9.21
CA PHE A 4 12.62 4.00 9.80
C PHE A 4 11.94 4.94 8.80
N ARG A 5 12.73 5.73 8.04
CA ARG A 5 12.18 6.63 7.03
C ARG A 5 11.47 5.87 5.91
N ASN A 6 12.05 4.76 5.45
CA ASN A 6 11.44 3.97 4.37
C ASN A 6 10.11 3.35 4.83
N VAL A 7 10.06 2.82 6.05
CA VAL A 7 8.82 2.30 6.67
C VAL A 7 7.76 3.39 6.77
N VAL A 8 8.12 4.59 7.24
CA VAL A 8 7.20 5.73 7.31
C VAL A 8 6.66 6.11 5.93
N TYR A 9 7.52 6.17 4.91
CA TYR A 9 7.09 6.43 3.54
C TYR A 9 6.10 5.38 3.04
N SER A 10 6.38 4.09 3.28
CA SER A 10 5.48 3.02 2.87
C SER A 10 4.11 3.08 3.58
N ILE A 11 4.09 3.40 4.88
CA ILE A 11 2.84 3.59 5.63
C ILE A 11 2.03 4.78 5.08
N ILE A 12 2.70 5.92 4.84
CA ILE A 12 2.05 7.11 4.25
C ILE A 12 1.50 6.77 2.86
N SER A 13 2.28 6.09 2.01
CA SER A 13 1.83 5.68 0.68
C SER A 13 0.61 4.76 0.72
N ILE A 14 0.56 3.80 1.66
CA ILE A 14 -0.62 2.93 1.83
C ILE A 14 -1.84 3.75 2.27
N GLY A 15 -1.67 4.67 3.22
CA GLY A 15 -2.75 5.54 3.69
C GLY A 15 -3.31 6.43 2.57
N LEU A 16 -2.44 7.06 1.78
CA LEU A 16 -2.82 7.87 0.63
C LEU A 16 -3.54 7.04 -0.45
N MET A 17 -3.03 5.83 -0.72
CA MET A 17 -3.66 4.90 -1.66
C MET A 17 -5.07 4.48 -1.18
N GLY A 18 -5.25 4.25 0.12
CA GLY A 18 -6.55 3.98 0.70
C GLY A 18 -7.53 5.14 0.56
N TRP A 19 -7.06 6.37 0.77
CA TRP A 19 -7.90 7.56 0.57
C TRP A 19 -8.27 7.79 -0.90
N ALA A 20 -7.30 7.61 -1.81
CA ALA A 20 -7.54 7.72 -3.25
C ALA A 20 -8.55 6.66 -3.73
N PHE A 21 -8.33 5.39 -3.41
CA PHE A 21 -9.20 4.31 -3.88
C PHE A 21 -10.57 4.32 -3.22
N SER A 22 -10.69 4.65 -1.93
CA SER A 22 -12.02 4.81 -1.31
C SER A 22 -12.84 5.92 -1.96
N THR A 23 -12.19 7.03 -2.35
CA THR A 23 -12.88 8.13 -3.04
C THR A 23 -13.29 7.73 -4.46
N MET A 24 -12.41 7.06 -5.20
CA MET A 24 -12.74 6.54 -6.53
C MET A 24 -13.85 5.48 -6.48
N TYR A 25 -13.93 4.71 -5.40
CA TYR A 25 -14.95 3.67 -5.25
C TYR A 25 -16.37 4.24 -5.29
N TYR A 26 -16.61 5.41 -4.70
CA TYR A 26 -17.92 6.06 -4.75
C TYR A 26 -18.34 6.44 -6.17
N ALA A 27 -17.43 6.98 -6.97
CA ALA A 27 -17.71 7.25 -8.39
C ALA A 27 -18.07 5.97 -9.17
N HIS A 28 -17.46 4.83 -8.82
CA HIS A 28 -17.80 3.54 -9.43
C HIS A 28 -19.16 3.01 -8.96
N LEU A 29 -19.56 3.29 -7.71
CA LEU A 29 -20.91 2.97 -7.24
C LEU A 29 -21.97 3.77 -8.00
N ASP A 30 -21.77 5.08 -8.18
CA ASP A 30 -22.69 5.93 -8.93
C ASP A 30 -22.83 5.46 -10.38
N PHE A 31 -21.70 5.15 -11.02
CA PHE A 31 -21.68 4.55 -12.34
C PHE A 31 -22.43 3.20 -12.38
N ALA A 32 -22.19 2.32 -11.40
CA ALA A 32 -22.89 1.04 -11.31
C ALA A 32 -24.40 1.21 -11.12
N ASN A 33 -24.84 2.22 -10.37
CA ASN A 33 -26.26 2.52 -10.17
C ASN A 33 -26.93 2.99 -11.46
N ILE A 34 -26.23 3.80 -12.27
CA ILE A 34 -26.71 4.23 -13.60
C ILE A 34 -26.92 3.01 -14.49
N VAL A 35 -25.90 2.13 -14.60
CA VAL A 35 -25.97 0.91 -15.41
C VAL A 35 -27.12 -0.01 -14.99
N LYS A 36 -27.40 -0.10 -13.68
CA LYS A 36 -28.45 -0.95 -13.12
C LYS A 36 -29.86 -0.36 -13.23
N THR A 37 -30.01 0.96 -13.14
CA THR A 37 -31.31 1.61 -12.88
C THR A 37 -31.72 2.64 -13.92
N ASN A 38 -30.80 3.45 -14.44
CA ASN A 38 -31.08 4.56 -15.36
C ASN A 38 -30.40 4.33 -16.71
N GLN A 39 -31.00 3.47 -17.52
CA GLN A 39 -30.50 3.11 -18.86
C GLN A 39 -30.72 4.22 -19.90
N GLU A 40 -31.52 5.25 -19.60
CA GLU A 40 -31.81 6.34 -20.53
C GLU A 40 -30.97 7.60 -20.21
N PRO A 41 -30.36 8.24 -21.21
CA PRO A 41 -29.52 9.42 -21.04
C PRO A 41 -30.33 10.69 -20.67
N PRO A 42 -29.69 11.74 -20.10
CA PRO A 42 -28.26 11.92 -19.92
C PRO A 42 -27.72 11.37 -18.60
N TRP A 43 -26.55 10.74 -18.66
CA TRP A 43 -25.82 10.25 -17.48
C TRP A 43 -24.75 11.24 -17.06
N THR A 44 -24.61 11.44 -15.75
CA THR A 44 -23.55 12.26 -15.18
C THR A 44 -22.95 11.51 -13.99
N VAL A 45 -21.61 11.53 -13.89
CA VAL A 45 -20.86 10.97 -12.76
C VAL A 45 -19.85 12.01 -12.34
N GLU A 46 -19.89 12.40 -11.08
CA GLU A 46 -18.91 13.32 -10.50
C GLU A 46 -17.77 12.53 -9.87
N ILE A 47 -16.54 12.92 -10.18
CA ILE A 47 -15.34 12.23 -9.70
C ILE A 47 -14.47 13.23 -8.94
N ASN A 48 -14.30 13.01 -7.63
CA ASN A 48 -13.37 13.79 -6.83
C ASN A 48 -11.93 13.28 -7.02
N MET A 49 -11.18 13.93 -7.92
CA MET A 49 -9.80 13.57 -8.26
C MET A 49 -8.74 14.09 -7.27
N LEU A 50 -9.12 14.90 -6.28
CA LEU A 50 -8.17 15.52 -5.35
C LEU A 50 -7.32 14.48 -4.58
N PRO A 51 -7.89 13.41 -4.00
CA PRO A 51 -7.10 12.40 -3.28
C PRO A 51 -6.11 11.65 -4.18
N ALA A 52 -6.50 11.36 -5.42
CA ALA A 52 -5.62 10.73 -6.40
C ALA A 52 -4.46 11.67 -6.78
N PHE A 53 -4.75 12.95 -7.01
CA PHE A 53 -3.74 13.96 -7.32
C PHE A 53 -2.71 14.12 -6.18
N ILE A 54 -3.17 14.23 -4.94
CA ILE A 54 -2.29 14.31 -3.76
C ILE A 54 -1.41 13.05 -3.66
N THR A 55 -1.99 11.86 -3.86
CA THR A 55 -1.26 10.59 -3.84
C THR A 55 -0.13 10.57 -4.87
N ILE A 56 -0.42 11.00 -6.10
CA ILE A 56 0.57 11.09 -7.18
C ILE A 56 1.67 12.10 -6.83
N LEU A 57 1.31 13.30 -6.37
CA LEU A 57 2.28 14.32 -6.00
C LEU A 57 3.24 13.86 -4.90
N VAL A 58 2.71 13.25 -3.83
CA VAL A 58 3.53 12.71 -2.74
C VAL A 58 4.41 11.57 -3.23
N GLY A 59 3.88 10.68 -4.07
CA GLY A 59 4.66 9.60 -4.69
C GLY A 59 5.82 10.11 -5.55
N ILE A 60 5.61 11.19 -6.32
CA ILE A 60 6.65 11.87 -7.09
C ILE A 60 7.72 12.44 -6.15
N ILE A 61 7.31 13.12 -5.06
CA ILE A 61 8.24 13.68 -4.07
C ILE A 61 9.09 12.57 -3.45
N PHE A 62 8.47 11.49 -2.96
CA PHE A 62 9.19 10.36 -2.37
C PHE A 62 10.20 9.77 -3.36
N THR A 63 9.76 9.51 -4.59
CA THR A 63 10.62 9.00 -5.66
C THR A 63 11.78 9.95 -5.95
N ALA A 64 11.53 11.25 -6.06
CA ALA A 64 12.57 12.25 -6.31
C ALA A 64 13.62 12.31 -5.18
N THR A 65 13.23 12.09 -3.91
CA THR A 65 14.18 12.07 -2.79
C THR A 65 15.03 10.79 -2.70
N ILE A 66 14.54 9.69 -3.24
CA ILE A 66 15.14 8.35 -3.11
C ILE A 66 15.95 7.99 -4.35
N LEU A 67 15.42 8.24 -5.55
CA LEU A 67 15.97 7.82 -6.84
C LEU A 67 17.44 8.27 -7.07
N PRO A 68 17.85 9.51 -6.72
CA PRO A 68 19.26 9.92 -6.87
C PRO A 68 20.22 9.09 -6.02
N LYS A 69 19.76 8.65 -4.84
CA LYS A 69 20.57 7.83 -3.93
C LYS A 69 20.63 6.38 -4.41
N LEU A 70 19.52 5.85 -4.94
CA LEU A 70 19.45 4.52 -5.56
C LEU A 70 20.35 4.44 -6.80
N LYS A 71 20.33 5.45 -7.68
CA LYS A 71 21.18 5.48 -8.89
C LYS A 71 22.68 5.47 -8.58
N LYS A 72 23.09 6.05 -7.44
CA LYS A 72 24.49 5.98 -6.99
C LYS A 72 24.89 4.57 -6.53
N LYS A 73 23.94 3.80 -5.99
CA LYS A 73 24.18 2.46 -5.45
C LYS A 73 23.93 1.33 -6.46
N ARG A 74 23.00 1.52 -7.39
CA ARG A 74 22.53 0.50 -8.33
C ARG A 74 23.04 0.77 -9.74
N LYS A 75 23.62 -0.25 -10.37
CA LYS A 75 24.13 -0.18 -11.76
C LYS A 75 23.03 -0.22 -12.83
N SER A 76 21.78 -0.52 -12.48
CA SER A 76 20.67 -0.71 -13.44
C SER A 76 19.40 0.02 -13.02
N TRP A 77 18.69 0.57 -14.00
CA TRP A 77 17.37 1.17 -13.79
C TRP A 77 16.33 0.14 -13.38
N LYS A 78 16.41 -1.10 -13.88
CA LYS A 78 15.48 -2.18 -13.48
C LYS A 78 15.61 -2.49 -12.00
N SER A 79 16.84 -2.59 -11.50
CA SER A 79 17.03 -2.81 -10.06
C SER A 79 16.56 -1.60 -9.28
N ALA A 80 16.76 -0.36 -9.74
CA ALA A 80 16.27 0.84 -9.06
C ALA A 80 14.74 0.89 -8.87
N PHE A 81 13.95 0.35 -9.80
CA PHE A 81 12.49 0.35 -9.71
C PHE A 81 11.89 -0.91 -9.06
N LEU A 82 12.49 -2.09 -9.28
CA LEU A 82 11.88 -3.36 -8.85
C LEU A 82 12.30 -3.81 -7.46
N LEU A 83 13.47 -3.38 -6.97
CA LEU A 83 13.96 -3.76 -5.64
C LEU A 83 13.52 -2.72 -4.60
N PRO A 84 12.83 -3.14 -3.53
CA PRO A 84 12.61 -2.30 -2.36
C PRO A 84 13.92 -1.69 -1.86
N VAL A 85 13.83 -0.49 -1.31
CA VAL A 85 15.00 0.27 -0.85
C VAL A 85 15.56 -0.34 0.43
N GLU A 86 14.72 -1.05 1.17
CA GLU A 86 15.00 -1.80 2.37
C GLU A 86 15.96 -2.98 2.12
N PHE A 87 16.06 -3.46 0.87
CA PHE A 87 16.97 -4.55 0.48
C PHE A 87 18.31 -4.05 -0.06
N GLU A 88 18.62 -2.75 0.08
CA GLU A 88 19.95 -2.21 -0.20
C GLU A 88 20.92 -2.40 0.97
N GLU A 89 21.28 -3.65 1.22
CA GLU A 89 22.19 -4.05 2.29
C GLU A 89 23.64 -3.68 1.93
N GLY A 90 24.30 -2.92 2.80
CA GLY A 90 25.70 -2.52 2.62
C GLY A 90 26.71 -3.45 3.29
N ASP A 91 26.28 -4.18 4.32
CA ASP A 91 27.13 -4.98 5.21
C ASP A 91 26.49 -6.35 5.50
N GLU A 92 27.29 -7.36 5.83
CA GLU A 92 26.83 -8.73 6.16
C GLU A 92 25.82 -8.72 7.31
N ARG A 93 26.05 -7.88 8.33
CA ARG A 93 25.09 -7.70 9.43
C ARG A 93 23.74 -7.20 8.93
N GLU A 94 23.71 -6.21 8.03
CA GLU A 94 22.45 -5.72 7.47
C GLU A 94 21.72 -6.83 6.70
N LYS A 95 22.46 -7.67 5.95
CA LYS A 95 21.85 -8.82 5.25
C LYS A 95 21.18 -9.80 6.20
N GLU A 96 21.84 -10.12 7.31
CA GLU A 96 21.27 -11.04 8.30
C GLU A 96 19.99 -10.45 8.93
N LEU A 97 20.00 -9.16 9.26
CA LEU A 97 18.85 -8.45 9.82
C LEU A 97 17.67 -8.42 8.85
N THR A 98 17.92 -8.03 7.60
CA THR A 98 16.91 -8.05 6.53
C THR A 98 16.37 -9.46 6.34
N GLY A 99 17.23 -10.48 6.32
CA GLY A 99 16.83 -11.87 6.15
C GLY A 99 15.89 -12.35 7.25
N LYS A 100 16.21 -12.06 8.52
CA LYS A 100 15.33 -12.34 9.67
C LYS A 100 14.00 -11.59 9.56
N ALA A 101 14.03 -10.31 9.19
CA ALA A 101 12.85 -9.47 9.05
C ALA A 101 11.93 -9.92 7.89
N CYS A 102 12.50 -10.26 6.73
CA CYS A 102 11.78 -10.83 5.59
C CYS A 102 11.12 -12.16 5.96
N ARG A 103 11.85 -13.04 6.67
CA ARG A 103 11.30 -14.31 7.14
C ARG A 103 10.12 -14.10 8.09
N ALA A 104 10.24 -13.15 9.02
CA ALA A 104 9.15 -12.81 9.94
C ALA A 104 7.92 -12.27 9.20
N SER A 105 8.12 -11.35 8.24
CA SER A 105 7.05 -10.82 7.38
C SER A 105 6.36 -11.95 6.61
N TYR A 106 7.13 -12.81 5.94
CA TYR A 106 6.61 -13.96 5.20
C TYR A 106 5.83 -14.94 6.08
N ILE A 107 6.31 -15.24 7.29
CA ILE A 107 5.57 -16.08 8.24
C ILE A 107 4.26 -15.40 8.65
N SER A 108 4.28 -14.10 8.92
CA SER A 108 3.06 -13.36 9.31
C SER A 108 1.99 -13.37 8.21
N MET A 109 2.39 -13.54 6.95
CA MET A 109 1.49 -13.67 5.80
C MET A 109 0.47 -14.79 6.00
N TRP A 110 0.93 -15.94 6.48
CA TRP A 110 0.11 -17.15 6.67
C TRP A 110 -0.94 -17.00 7.76
N TYR A 111 -0.71 -16.14 8.74
CA TYR A 111 -1.70 -15.80 9.77
C TYR A 111 -2.59 -14.64 9.35
N THR A 112 -2.02 -13.65 8.67
CA THR A 112 -2.73 -12.43 8.24
C THR A 112 -3.78 -12.75 7.17
N PHE A 113 -3.45 -13.60 6.21
CA PHE A 113 -4.34 -13.95 5.11
C PHE A 113 -5.68 -14.57 5.55
N PRO A 114 -5.72 -15.62 6.40
CA PRO A 114 -6.98 -16.18 6.88
C PRO A 114 -7.75 -15.20 7.76
N ILE A 115 -7.07 -14.37 8.58
CA ILE A 115 -7.73 -13.33 9.39
C ILE A 115 -8.42 -12.31 8.48
N ILE A 116 -7.72 -11.77 7.47
CA ILE A 116 -8.30 -10.82 6.51
C ILE A 116 -9.45 -11.46 5.74
N THR A 117 -9.29 -12.71 5.30
CA THR A 117 -10.36 -13.45 4.62
C THR A 117 -11.60 -13.61 5.52
N ALA A 118 -11.41 -13.91 6.81
CA ALA A 118 -12.51 -13.99 7.76
C ALA A 118 -13.20 -12.63 7.96
N LEU A 119 -12.45 -11.54 7.95
CA LEU A 119 -13.01 -10.19 8.06
C LEU A 119 -13.91 -9.80 6.88
N PHE A 120 -13.81 -10.46 5.71
CA PHE A 120 -14.75 -10.26 4.62
C PHE A 120 -16.18 -10.72 4.95
N PHE A 121 -16.36 -11.68 5.86
CA PHE A 121 -17.70 -12.08 6.30
C PHE A 121 -18.46 -10.96 7.01
N VAL A 122 -17.77 -9.92 7.49
CA VAL A 122 -18.39 -8.73 8.08
C VAL A 122 -18.96 -7.80 7.00
N TYR A 123 -18.45 -7.85 5.77
CA TYR A 123 -18.78 -6.88 4.73
C TYR A 123 -20.28 -6.75 4.43
N PRO A 124 -21.08 -7.84 4.31
CA PRO A 124 -22.52 -7.74 4.07
C PRO A 124 -23.30 -6.98 5.15
N PHE A 125 -22.76 -6.86 6.37
CA PHE A 125 -23.42 -6.17 7.48
C PHE A 125 -23.10 -4.66 7.54
N ILE A 126 -22.01 -4.23 6.87
CA ILE A 126 -21.50 -2.86 6.94
C ILE A 126 -21.41 -2.18 5.58
N SER A 127 -21.76 -2.88 4.49
CA SER A 127 -21.62 -2.41 3.12
C SER A 127 -22.35 -1.09 2.87
N ASP A 128 -23.47 -0.86 3.54
CA ASP A 128 -24.26 0.36 3.33
C ASP A 128 -23.59 1.60 3.93
N SER A 129 -22.84 1.43 5.03
CA SER A 129 -22.15 2.52 5.71
C SER A 129 -20.70 2.69 5.22
N VAL A 130 -20.02 1.58 4.93
CA VAL A 130 -18.60 1.55 4.53
C VAL A 130 -18.44 0.68 3.29
N PRO A 131 -18.89 1.15 2.12
CA PRO A 131 -18.92 0.31 0.92
C PRO A 131 -17.51 0.04 0.35
N TYR A 132 -16.53 0.90 0.66
CA TYR A 132 -15.12 0.71 0.30
C TYR A 132 -14.34 -0.21 1.27
N TYR A 133 -15.00 -0.84 2.24
CA TYR A 133 -14.37 -1.71 3.24
C TYR A 133 -13.44 -2.81 2.65
N PRO A 134 -13.78 -3.50 1.54
CA PRO A 134 -12.89 -4.44 0.87
C PRO A 134 -11.51 -3.85 0.52
N ILE A 135 -11.46 -2.57 0.14
CA ILE A 135 -10.22 -1.87 -0.19
C ILE A 135 -9.37 -1.73 1.08
N LEU A 136 -9.98 -1.39 2.21
CA LEU A 136 -9.27 -1.28 3.49
C LEU A 136 -8.66 -2.63 3.91
N LEU A 137 -9.41 -3.72 3.75
CA LEU A 137 -8.93 -5.07 4.05
C LEU A 137 -7.74 -5.47 3.17
N LEU A 138 -7.78 -5.15 1.87
CA LEU A 138 -6.66 -5.41 0.97
C LEU A 138 -5.41 -4.60 1.33
N LEU A 139 -5.57 -3.35 1.77
CA LEU A 139 -4.48 -2.48 2.18
C LEU A 139 -3.92 -2.81 3.56
N LEU A 140 -4.71 -3.43 4.43
CA LEU A 140 -4.28 -3.92 5.72
C LEU A 140 -3.20 -5.00 5.59
N TYR A 141 -3.27 -5.82 4.53
CA TYR A 141 -2.31 -6.88 4.27
C TYR A 141 -0.86 -6.37 4.13
N PRO A 142 -0.51 -5.49 3.16
CA PRO A 142 0.85 -4.95 3.06
C PRO A 142 1.23 -4.09 4.27
N LEU A 143 0.27 -3.44 4.93
CA LEU A 143 0.53 -2.67 6.14
C LEU A 143 1.06 -3.57 7.28
N ILE A 144 0.41 -4.71 7.53
CA ILE A 144 0.86 -5.68 8.53
C ILE A 144 2.25 -6.21 8.17
N GLN A 145 2.50 -6.53 6.90
CA GLN A 145 3.81 -6.99 6.43
C GLN A 145 4.93 -5.99 6.76
N ILE A 146 4.72 -4.70 6.45
CA ILE A 146 5.69 -3.63 6.73
C ILE A 146 5.91 -3.45 8.24
N ILE A 147 4.85 -3.52 9.04
CA ILE A 147 4.94 -3.40 10.51
C ILE A 147 5.74 -4.56 11.10
N VAL A 148 5.41 -5.81 10.73
CA VAL A 148 6.12 -7.01 11.21
C VAL A 148 7.59 -6.95 10.79
N TYR A 149 7.86 -6.57 9.55
CA TYR A 149 9.21 -6.38 9.04
C TYR A 149 9.98 -5.37 9.90
N PHE A 150 9.42 -4.19 10.16
CA PHE A 150 10.08 -3.16 10.96
C PHE A 150 10.32 -3.59 12.42
N ILE A 151 9.32 -4.21 13.06
CA ILE A 151 9.44 -4.73 14.42
C ILE A 151 10.55 -5.79 14.49
N SER A 152 10.57 -6.73 13.54
CA SER A 152 11.58 -7.78 13.49
C SER A 152 12.97 -7.21 13.25
N TRP A 153 13.10 -6.22 12.36
CA TRP A 153 14.37 -5.54 12.15
C TRP A 153 14.86 -4.87 13.43
N LYS A 154 14.01 -4.05 14.08
CA LYS A 154 14.37 -3.32 15.30
C LYS A 154 14.71 -4.24 16.47
N ARG A 155 14.05 -5.39 16.57
CA ARG A 155 14.32 -6.39 17.62
C ARG A 155 15.69 -7.06 17.46
N ASN A 156 16.15 -7.26 16.23
CA ASN A 156 17.40 -7.94 15.96
C ASN A 156 18.59 -6.98 15.75
N TYR A 157 18.33 -5.68 15.55
CA TYR A 157 19.33 -4.62 15.38
C TYR A 157 20.15 -4.40 16.65
#